data_AF-V6LAT3-F1
#
_entry.id   AF-V6LAT3-F1
#
_cell.length_a   1.000
_cell.length_b   1.000
_cell.length_c   1.000
_cell.angle_alpha   90.00
_cell.angle_beta   90.00
_cell.angle_gamma   90.00
#
_symmetry.space_group_name_H-M   'P 1'
#
loop_
_entity.id
_entity.type
_entity.pdbx_description
1 polymer ?
#
loop_
_entity_poly.entity_id
_entity_poly.type
_entity_poly.pdbx_seq_one_letter_code
_entity_poly.pdbx_strand_id
1 'polypeptide(L)'
;MSYEKNLILSIENIGLLGYKNNELDKYFESETEEIGDQRVSRELLQIIFKVFGKIANIQYQFGDTSASIRFDVNSKEATAKALAAFESKPLILGKKVAILNLITGQKEQLIYAHINKGQTARKEKYTKKRGARQLKNKE
;
A
#
# COMPACT_ATOMS: atom_id res chain seq x y z
N MET A 1 -3.28 20.02 -12.50
CA MET A 1 -3.76 18.68 -12.09
C MET A 1 -4.32 18.80 -10.69
N SER A 2 -5.64 18.74 -10.53
CA SER A 2 -6.28 18.73 -9.21
C SER A 2 -6.13 17.34 -8.60
N TYR A 3 -5.53 17.25 -7.41
CA TYR A 3 -5.46 16.03 -6.61
C TYR A 3 -6.05 16.31 -5.23
N GLU A 4 -6.69 15.31 -4.66
CA GLU A 4 -7.33 15.42 -3.35
C GLU A 4 -6.29 15.14 -2.27
N LYS A 5 -6.16 16.11 -1.34
CA LYS A 5 -5.15 16.12 -0.29
C LYS A 5 -5.60 15.31 0.93
N ASN A 6 -4.65 14.91 1.75
CA ASN A 6 -4.84 14.20 3.03
C ASN A 6 -5.40 12.78 2.87
N LEU A 7 -5.14 12.14 1.73
CA LEU A 7 -5.62 10.78 1.42
C LEU A 7 -4.55 9.71 1.61
N ILE A 8 -3.34 10.10 2.01
CA ILE A 8 -2.18 9.20 2.08
C ILE A 8 -1.67 9.11 3.50
N LEU A 9 -1.57 7.88 3.99
CA LEU A 9 -1.03 7.53 5.30
C LEU A 9 0.30 6.79 5.10
N SER A 10 1.38 7.26 5.71
CA SER A 10 2.63 6.50 5.84
C SER A 10 2.61 5.66 7.10
N ILE A 11 3.16 4.46 6.96
CA ILE A 11 3.37 3.51 8.03
C ILE A 11 4.87 3.23 8.06
N GLU A 12 5.49 3.48 9.19
CA GLU A 12 6.94 3.35 9.39
C GLU A 12 7.21 2.44 10.59
N ASN A 13 8.46 2.00 10.73
CA ASN A 13 8.90 1.13 11.82
C ASN A 13 8.13 -0.20 11.91
N ILE A 14 7.81 -0.79 10.77
CA ILE A 14 7.19 -2.12 10.69
C ILE A 14 8.24 -3.21 10.49
N GLY A 15 7.88 -4.47 10.75
CA GLY A 15 8.69 -5.62 10.33
C GLY A 15 8.94 -5.62 8.81
N LEU A 16 9.94 -6.38 8.37
CA LEU A 16 10.34 -6.43 6.95
C LEU A 16 9.16 -6.89 6.06
N LEU A 17 8.79 -6.04 5.10
CA LEU A 17 7.67 -6.32 4.20
C LEU A 17 7.96 -7.51 3.27
N GLY A 18 7.14 -8.56 3.37
CA GLY A 18 7.24 -9.76 2.55
C GLY A 18 8.50 -10.60 2.78
N TYR A 19 9.17 -10.42 3.91
CA TYR A 19 10.25 -11.28 4.37
C TYR A 19 9.83 -12.00 5.64
N LYS A 20 10.21 -13.27 5.73
CA LYS A 20 10.08 -14.10 6.93
C LYS A 20 11.42 -14.79 7.16
N ASN A 21 12.02 -14.62 8.33
CA ASN A 21 13.32 -15.21 8.67
C ASN A 21 14.42 -14.98 7.60
N ASN A 22 14.52 -13.76 7.06
CA ASN A 22 15.42 -13.39 5.95
C ASN A 22 15.17 -14.07 4.59
N GLU A 23 14.09 -14.83 4.44
CA GLU A 23 13.67 -15.41 3.15
C GLU A 23 12.52 -14.61 2.54
N LEU A 24 12.57 -14.43 1.22
CA LEU A 24 11.52 -13.75 0.46
C LEU A 24 10.33 -14.70 0.31
N ASP A 25 9.31 -14.45 1.11
CA ASP A 25 8.12 -15.31 1.18
C ASP A 25 7.03 -14.76 0.26
N LYS A 26 6.84 -15.44 -0.88
CA LYS A 26 5.90 -15.03 -1.93
C LYS A 26 4.44 -15.40 -1.64
N TYR A 27 4.16 -16.28 -0.67
CA TYR A 27 2.84 -16.89 -0.47
C TYR A 27 2.28 -16.56 0.91
N PHE A 28 1.24 -15.73 0.99
CA PHE A 28 0.63 -15.31 2.26
C PHE A 28 0.00 -16.48 3.03
N GLU A 29 0.73 -16.99 4.01
CA GLU A 29 0.21 -17.93 5.01
C GLU A 29 0.17 -17.22 6.38
N SER A 30 -1.00 -17.25 7.01
CA SER A 30 -1.23 -16.68 8.35
C SER A 30 -0.96 -17.79 9.36
N GLU A 31 0.21 -17.76 9.99
CA GLU A 31 0.63 -18.79 10.96
C GLU A 31 0.07 -18.58 12.36
N THR A 32 -0.35 -17.34 12.67
CA THR A 32 -0.77 -16.94 14.02
C THR A 32 -2.02 -16.08 13.91
N GLU A 33 -2.95 -16.19 14.85
CA GLU A 33 -4.13 -15.30 14.91
C GLU A 33 -3.74 -13.87 15.32
N GLU A 34 -2.59 -13.69 15.98
CA GLU A 34 -2.10 -12.39 16.43
C GLU A 34 -1.43 -11.59 15.30
N ILE A 35 -2.09 -10.51 14.87
CA ILE A 35 -1.63 -9.57 13.83
C ILE A 35 -0.20 -9.05 14.09
N GLY A 36 0.18 -8.88 15.36
CA GLY A 36 1.49 -8.38 15.75
C GLY A 36 2.65 -9.35 15.49
N ASP A 37 2.40 -10.65 15.56
CA ASP A 37 3.39 -11.70 15.29
C ASP A 37 3.39 -12.12 13.81
N GLN A 38 2.31 -11.78 13.09
CA GLN A 38 2.23 -12.03 11.66
C GLN A 38 3.24 -11.18 10.87
N ARG A 39 3.68 -11.77 9.77
CA ARG A 39 4.53 -11.11 8.78
C ARG A 39 3.83 -9.89 8.17
N VAL A 40 4.58 -8.82 7.95
CA VAL A 40 4.01 -7.62 7.34
C VAL A 40 3.87 -7.83 5.84
N SER A 41 2.63 -7.93 5.36
CA SER A 41 2.29 -8.16 3.96
C SER A 41 1.27 -7.13 3.48
N ARG A 42 1.19 -6.96 2.16
CA ARG A 42 0.21 -6.08 1.53
C ARG A 42 -1.22 -6.47 1.93
N GLU A 43 -1.56 -7.77 1.91
CA GLU A 43 -2.88 -8.24 2.34
C GLU A 43 -3.17 -7.88 3.80
N LEU A 44 -2.20 -8.04 4.71
CA LEU A 44 -2.36 -7.70 6.12
C LEU A 44 -2.67 -6.21 6.30
N LEU A 45 -1.88 -5.33 5.66
CA LEU A 45 -2.12 -3.89 5.64
C LEU A 45 -3.50 -3.58 5.04
N GLN A 46 -3.91 -4.29 3.99
CA GLN A 46 -5.22 -4.10 3.40
C GLN A 46 -6.34 -4.47 4.37
N ILE A 47 -6.24 -5.59 5.10
CA ILE A 47 -7.25 -6.04 6.06
C ILE A 47 -7.39 -5.02 7.20
N ILE A 48 -6.27 -4.58 7.78
CA ILE A 48 -6.26 -3.63 8.90
C ILE A 48 -6.89 -2.29 8.49
N PHE A 49 -6.45 -1.73 7.36
CA PHE A 49 -6.84 -0.36 7.00
C PHE A 49 -8.15 -0.26 6.22
N LYS A 50 -8.66 -1.35 5.64
CA LYS A 50 -9.93 -1.36 4.91
C LYS A 50 -11.14 -1.05 5.81
N VAL A 51 -11.03 -1.29 7.11
CA VAL A 51 -12.08 -0.97 8.10
C VAL A 51 -12.35 0.55 8.18
N PHE A 52 -11.32 1.39 7.96
CA PHE A 52 -11.46 2.84 8.03
C PHE A 52 -11.97 3.46 6.73
N GLY A 53 -11.81 2.78 5.60
CA GLY A 53 -12.25 3.27 4.30
C GLY A 53 -11.75 2.43 3.13
N LYS A 54 -12.20 2.79 1.92
CA LYS A 54 -11.80 2.09 0.71
C LYS A 54 -10.35 2.43 0.37
N ILE A 55 -9.50 1.42 0.25
CA ILE A 55 -8.09 1.59 -0.13
C ILE A 55 -7.99 1.61 -1.66
N ALA A 56 -7.45 2.70 -2.20
CA ALA A 56 -7.22 2.86 -3.64
C ALA A 56 -5.88 2.26 -4.07
N ASN A 57 -4.83 2.43 -3.25
CA ASN A 57 -3.51 1.88 -3.54
C ASN A 57 -2.69 1.67 -2.26
N ILE A 58 -1.83 0.65 -2.25
CA ILE A 58 -0.82 0.44 -1.20
C ILE A 58 0.53 0.42 -1.91
N GLN A 59 1.36 1.40 -1.63
CA GLN A 59 2.76 1.41 -2.02
C GLN A 59 3.60 0.79 -0.92
N TYR A 60 4.39 -0.19 -1.30
CA TYR A 60 5.35 -0.86 -0.45
C TYR A 60 6.46 -1.41 -1.34
N GLN A 61 7.59 -1.72 -0.73
CA GLN A 61 8.70 -2.38 -1.37
C GLN A 61 9.09 -3.58 -0.50
N PHE A 62 9.49 -4.68 -1.13
CA PHE A 62 9.92 -5.87 -0.40
C PHE A 62 11.21 -5.58 0.35
N GLY A 63 11.26 -5.95 1.62
CA GLY A 63 12.43 -5.73 2.48
C GLY A 63 12.49 -4.32 3.09
N ASP A 64 11.54 -3.44 2.74
CA ASP A 64 11.38 -2.17 3.42
C ASP A 64 10.66 -2.33 4.76
N THR A 65 10.91 -1.38 5.65
CA THR A 65 10.27 -1.24 6.97
C THR A 65 9.24 -0.10 6.96
N SER A 66 8.79 0.29 5.76
CA SER A 66 7.79 1.33 5.56
C SER A 66 6.84 1.02 4.41
N ALA A 67 5.62 1.53 4.51
CA ALA A 67 4.60 1.47 3.48
C ALA A 67 3.79 2.77 3.43
N SER A 68 3.15 3.04 2.30
CA SER A 68 2.23 4.16 2.13
C SER A 68 0.89 3.66 1.62
N ILE A 69 -0.18 3.95 2.35
CA ILE A 69 -1.55 3.59 2.00
C ILE A 69 -2.26 4.83 1.49
N ARG A 70 -2.84 4.73 0.30
CA ARG A 70 -3.70 5.75 -0.28
C ARG A 70 -5.15 5.28 -0.23
N PHE A 71 -5.98 6.06 0.45
CA PHE A 71 -7.42 5.88 0.47
C PHE A 71 -8.07 6.47 -0.79
N ASP A 72 -9.26 5.97 -1.08
CA ASP A 72 -10.12 6.46 -2.16
C ASP A 72 -10.62 7.88 -1.85
N VAL A 73 -10.92 8.65 -2.89
CA VAL A 73 -11.45 10.02 -2.78
C VAL A 73 -12.78 10.08 -2.02
N ASN A 74 -13.55 8.99 -2.04
CA ASN A 74 -14.80 8.86 -1.29
C ASN A 74 -14.57 8.58 0.21
N SER A 75 -13.33 8.37 0.64
CA SER A 75 -12.95 8.00 2.01
C SER A 75 -11.98 9.02 2.63
N LYS A 76 -12.31 10.32 2.51
CA LYS A 76 -11.46 11.44 3.00
C LYS A 76 -11.16 11.39 4.49
N GLU A 77 -12.10 10.88 5.27
CA GLU A 77 -11.96 10.79 6.73
C GLU A 77 -11.16 9.56 7.17
N ALA A 78 -10.85 8.63 6.27
CA ALA A 78 -10.23 7.35 6.65
C ALA A 78 -8.83 7.52 7.24
N THR A 79 -8.06 8.48 6.74
CA THR A 79 -6.73 8.81 7.27
C THR A 79 -6.79 9.33 8.69
N ALA A 80 -7.70 10.28 8.96
CA ALA A 80 -7.92 10.83 10.29
C ALA A 80 -8.46 9.77 11.28
N LYS A 81 -9.43 8.94 10.84
CA LYS A 81 -9.97 7.84 11.65
C LYS A 81 -8.91 6.80 11.98
N ALA A 82 -8.06 6.44 11.02
CA ALA A 82 -6.95 5.53 11.26
C ALA A 82 -5.95 6.10 12.27
N LEU A 83 -5.55 7.37 12.12
CA LEU A 83 -4.64 8.02 13.07
C LEU A 83 -5.21 8.04 14.48
N ALA A 84 -6.47 8.49 14.63
CA ALA A 84 -7.13 8.54 15.94
C ALA A 84 -7.28 7.14 16.58
N ALA A 85 -7.60 6.12 15.79
CA ALA A 85 -7.74 4.74 16.29
C ALA A 85 -6.42 4.19 16.83
N PHE A 86 -5.30 4.52 16.19
CA PHE A 86 -3.99 4.02 16.59
C PHE A 86 -3.21 4.94 17.53
N GLU A 87 -3.74 6.14 17.82
CA GLU A 87 -3.23 7.01 18.88
C GLU A 87 -3.52 6.42 20.26
N SER A 88 -4.69 5.81 20.44
CA SER A 88 -5.09 5.15 21.71
C SER A 88 -4.56 3.73 21.84
N LYS A 89 -4.38 3.00 20.73
CA LYS A 89 -3.85 1.63 20.74
C LYS A 89 -2.78 1.48 19.67
N PRO A 90 -1.49 1.33 20.05
CA PRO A 90 -0.41 1.24 19.07
C PRO A 90 -0.60 0.01 18.18
N LEU A 91 -0.44 0.22 16.88
CA LEU A 91 -0.46 -0.85 15.90
C LEU A 91 0.86 -1.63 15.98
N ILE A 92 0.79 -2.93 16.25
CA ILE A 92 1.97 -3.80 16.24
C ILE A 92 1.97 -4.57 14.93
N LEU A 93 3.08 -4.50 14.20
CA LEU A 93 3.28 -5.17 12.91
C LEU A 93 4.68 -5.77 12.84
N GLY A 94 4.76 -7.09 12.72
CA GLY A 94 6.04 -7.81 12.68
C GLY A 94 6.90 -7.54 13.92
N LYS A 95 6.30 -7.66 15.11
CA LYS A 95 6.92 -7.45 16.43
C LYS A 95 7.42 -6.04 16.70
N LYS A 96 7.01 -5.05 15.90
CA LYS A 96 7.36 -3.64 16.08
C LYS A 96 6.13 -2.76 16.19
N VAL A 97 6.26 -1.69 16.97
CA VAL A 97 5.24 -0.64 17.06
C VAL A 97 5.33 0.23 15.82
N ALA A 98 4.31 0.14 14.97
CA ALA A 98 4.18 0.89 13.75
C ALA A 98 3.90 2.37 14.05
N ILE A 99 4.59 3.24 13.34
CA ILE A 99 4.41 4.69 13.41
C ILE A 99 3.56 5.12 12.24
N LEU A 100 2.45 5.80 12.51
CA LEU A 100 1.48 6.23 11.51
C LEU A 100 1.56 7.74 11.35
N ASN A 101 1.80 8.20 10.13
CA ASN A 101 1.94 9.61 9.82
C ASN A 101 1.05 9.99 8.64
N LEU A 102 0.40 11.16 8.72
CA LEU A 102 -0.30 11.72 7.56
C LEU A 102 0.74 12.31 6.60
N ILE A 103 0.73 11.88 5.34
CA ILE A 103 1.59 12.49 4.32
C ILE A 103 0.85 13.67 3.71
N THR A 104 1.45 14.85 3.82
CA THR A 104 0.90 16.09 3.25
C THR A 104 1.95 16.86 2.44
N GLY A 105 1.51 17.84 1.66
CA GLY A 105 2.40 18.78 0.97
C GLY A 105 3.22 18.17 -0.17
N GLN A 106 4.53 18.41 -0.19
CA GLN A 106 5.39 18.00 -1.31
C GLN A 106 5.56 16.48 -1.42
N LYS A 107 5.62 15.76 -0.28
CA LYS A 107 5.71 14.30 -0.26
C LYS A 107 4.46 13.65 -0.88
N GLU A 108 3.29 14.22 -0.60
CA GLU A 108 2.02 13.76 -1.19
C GLU A 108 2.04 13.91 -2.73
N GLN A 109 2.51 15.05 -3.24
CA GLN A 109 2.63 15.29 -4.68
C GLN A 109 3.55 14.28 -5.38
N LEU A 110 4.70 13.96 -4.78
CA LEU A 110 5.64 12.98 -5.32
C LEU A 110 5.01 11.60 -5.43
N ILE A 111 4.26 11.19 -4.39
CA ILE A 111 3.55 9.91 -4.37
C ILE A 111 2.47 9.87 -5.46
N TYR A 112 1.68 10.93 -5.62
CA TYR A 112 0.70 11.04 -6.70
C TYR A 112 1.35 10.98 -8.09
N ALA A 113 2.49 11.66 -8.28
CA ALA A 113 3.24 11.62 -9.53
C ALA A 113 3.78 10.22 -9.83
N HIS A 114 4.30 9.50 -8.82
CA HIS A 114 4.75 8.11 -8.95
C HIS A 114 3.61 7.16 -9.34
N ILE A 115 2.45 7.29 -8.68
CA ILE A 115 1.27 6.47 -8.99
C ILE A 115 0.81 6.71 -10.43
N ASN A 116 0.74 7.97 -10.86
CA ASN A 116 0.33 8.31 -12.22
C ASN A 116 1.32 7.76 -13.27
N LYS A 117 2.63 7.92 -13.06
CA LYS A 117 3.66 7.34 -13.95
C LYS A 117 3.55 5.81 -14.04
N GLY A 118 3.34 5.14 -12.91
CA GLY A 118 3.16 3.69 -12.86
C GLY A 118 1.90 3.20 -13.61
N GLN A 119 0.80 3.95 -13.57
CA GLN A 119 -0.42 3.62 -14.31
C GLN A 119 -0.26 3.83 -15.82
N THR A 120 0.39 4.92 -16.25
CA THR A 120 0.66 5.20 -17.67
C THR A 120 1.54 4.11 -18.28
N ALA A 121 2.62 3.72 -17.59
CA ALA A 121 3.52 2.66 -18.05
C ALA A 121 2.84 1.29 -18.17
N ARG A 122 1.84 1.01 -17.32
CA ARG A 122 1.03 -0.22 -17.42
C ARG A 122 0.08 -0.17 -18.61
N LYS A 123 -0.60 0.95 -18.87
CA LYS A 123 -1.52 1.10 -20.02
C LYS A 123 -0.79 0.95 -21.36
N GLU A 124 0.41 1.51 -21.51
CA GLU A 124 1.22 1.41 -22.72
C GLU A 124 1.67 -0.03 -23.04
N LYS A 125 1.96 -0.84 -22.02
CA LYS A 125 2.31 -2.25 -22.22
C LYS A 125 1.11 -3.08 -22.70
N TYR A 126 -0.10 -2.75 -22.23
CA TYR A 126 -1.32 -3.45 -22.65
C TYR A 126 -1.73 -3.14 -24.11
N THR A 127 -1.56 -1.89 -24.56
CA THR A 127 -1.86 -1.52 -25.95
C THR A 127 -0.88 -2.14 -26.95
N LYS A 128 0.43 -2.15 -26.66
CA LYS A 128 1.44 -2.84 -27.50
C LYS A 128 1.18 -4.36 -27.60
N LYS A 129 0.77 -5.03 -26.51
CA LYS A 129 0.53 -6.48 -26.49
C LYS A 129 -0.75 -6.90 -27.22
N ARG A 130 -1.77 -6.03 -27.28
CA ARG A 130 -2.99 -6.26 -28.09
C ARG A 130 -2.77 -6.00 -29.59
N GLY A 131 -1.99 -4.99 -29.97
CA GLY A 131 -1.63 -4.75 -31.36
C GLY A 131 -0.82 -5.90 -31.98
N ALA A 132 0.15 -6.45 -31.24
CA ALA A 132 0.99 -7.55 -31.70
C ALA A 132 0.24 -8.89 -31.88
N ARG A 133 -0.88 -9.11 -31.17
CA ARG A 133 -1.70 -10.32 -31.31
C ARG A 133 -2.64 -10.29 -32.52
N GLN A 134 -3.01 -9.11 -33.01
CA GLN A 134 -3.87 -8.98 -34.20
C GLN A 134 -3.08 -9.18 -35.51
N LEU A 135 -1.77 -8.94 -35.51
CA LEU A 135 -0.92 -9.16 -36.68
C LEU A 135 -0.58 -10.64 -36.92
N LYS A 136 -0.56 -11.48 -35.87
CA LYS A 136 -0.25 -12.92 -35.99
C LYS A 136 -1.43 -13.83 -36.39
N ASN A 137 -2.64 -13.30 -36.52
CA ASN A 137 -3.83 -14.09 -36.93
C ASN A 137 -4.28 -13.76 -38.36
N LYS A 138 -3.38 -13.24 -39.20
CA LYS A 138 -3.66 -12.82 -40.58
C LYS A 138 -2.69 -13.41 -41.61
N GLU A 139 -1.90 -14.41 -41.22
CA GLU A 139 -1.04 -15.19 -42.12
C GLU A 139 -1.52 -16.63 -42.17
#